data_AF-A0A928EHS1-F1
#
_entry.id   AF-A0A928EHS1-F1
#
_cell.length_a   1.000
_cell.length_b   1.000
_cell.length_c   1.000
_cell.angle_alpha   90.00
_cell.angle_beta   90.00
_cell.angle_gamma   90.00
#
_symmetry.space_group_name_H-M   'P 1'
#
loop_
_entity.id
_entity.type
_entity.pdbx_description
1 polymer ?
#
loop_
_entity_poly.entity_id
_entity_poly.type
_entity_poly.pdbx_seq_one_letter_code
_entity_poly.pdbx_strand_id
1 'polypeptide(L)'
;MHDRLLGTSLPTVAALAYLGDARHALFVRRMLVDSGICKSGELNEAALKFVTAEAQANMMRKIEPMLLEDEREVYKRAANSGHLNKPRHASAADYRAATGFEAVIGMLEWIGDGERLDVLLRAAHEE
;
A
#
# COMPACT_ATOMS: atom_id res chain seq x y z
N MET A 1 -5.26 19.97 -10.68
CA MET A 1 -4.36 19.04 -9.95
C MET A 1 -4.00 19.73 -8.66
N HIS A 2 -4.19 19.04 -7.54
CA HIS A 2 -4.33 19.59 -6.20
C HIS A 2 -3.39 20.75 -5.86
N ASP A 3 -3.99 21.93 -5.77
CA ASP A 3 -3.43 23.17 -5.20
C ASP A 3 -3.32 23.10 -3.65
N ARG A 4 -3.02 21.90 -3.12
CA ARG A 4 -2.95 21.62 -1.69
C ARG A 4 -1.85 20.61 -1.39
N LEU A 5 -0.64 20.90 -1.83
CA LEU A 5 0.46 20.80 -0.88
C LEU A 5 0.26 21.98 0.08
N LEU A 6 -0.65 21.83 1.06
CA LEU A 6 -0.69 22.66 2.28
C LEU A 6 0.78 22.91 2.63
N GLY A 7 1.30 24.14 2.62
CA GLY A 7 2.73 24.53 2.56
C GLY A 7 3.72 23.80 3.49
N THR A 8 3.79 22.49 3.36
CA THR A 8 4.48 21.48 4.16
C THR A 8 5.02 20.46 3.18
N SER A 9 6.29 20.14 3.35
CA SER A 9 6.97 19.09 2.58
C SER A 9 6.29 17.74 2.80
N LEU A 10 6.21 16.93 1.74
CA LEU A 10 5.76 15.55 1.82
C LEU A 10 6.53 14.79 2.94
N PRO A 11 5.85 13.97 3.76
CA PRO A 11 6.53 13.11 4.72
C PRO A 11 7.58 12.21 4.06
N THR A 12 8.48 11.65 4.88
CA THR A 12 9.47 10.68 4.37
C THR A 12 8.76 9.45 3.82
N VAL A 13 9.35 8.80 2.81
CA VAL A 13 8.76 7.57 2.22
C VAL A 13 8.58 6.45 3.24
N ALA A 14 9.41 6.39 4.28
CA ALA A 14 9.25 5.45 5.38
C ALA A 14 8.01 5.78 6.25
N ALA A 15 7.75 7.07 6.53
CA ALA A 15 6.55 7.48 7.25
C ALA A 15 5.28 7.24 6.42
N LEU A 16 5.35 7.48 5.11
CA LEU A 16 4.25 7.17 4.19
C LEU A 16 3.99 5.66 4.12
N ALA A 17 5.03 4.83 3.96
CA ALA A 17 4.87 3.38 3.95
C ALA A 17 4.25 2.87 5.26
N TYR A 18 4.70 3.38 6.41
CA TYR A 18 4.11 3.06 7.71
C TYR A 18 2.60 3.39 7.78
N LEU A 19 2.19 4.57 7.31
CA LEU A 19 0.78 4.96 7.26
C LEU A 19 -0.01 4.08 6.27
N GLY A 20 0.58 3.78 5.13
CA GLY A 20 -0.05 3.00 4.07
C GLY A 20 -0.26 1.53 4.43
N ASP A 21 0.68 0.91 5.14
CA ASP A 21 0.52 -0.44 5.69
C ASP A 21 -0.73 -0.51 6.58
N ALA A 22 -0.88 0.43 7.52
CA ALA A 22 -2.06 0.49 8.39
C ALA A 22 -3.36 0.69 7.58
N ARG A 23 -3.34 1.56 6.57
CA ARG A 23 -4.53 1.86 5.75
C ARG A 23 -4.92 0.68 4.84
N HIS A 24 -3.95 -0.02 4.26
CA HIS A 24 -4.17 -1.24 3.47
C HIS A 24 -4.67 -2.38 4.34
N ALA A 25 -4.09 -2.59 5.52
CA ALA A 25 -4.55 -3.58 6.47
C ALA A 25 -6.00 -3.33 6.91
N LEU A 26 -6.40 -2.06 7.12
CA LEU A 26 -7.79 -1.71 7.40
C LEU A 26 -8.73 -2.07 6.25
N PHE A 27 -8.34 -1.78 5.00
CA PHE A 27 -9.11 -2.15 3.82
C PHE A 27 -9.30 -3.67 3.72
N VAL A 28 -8.23 -4.44 3.88
CA VAL A 28 -8.26 -5.92 3.86
C VAL A 28 -9.18 -6.45 4.95
N ARG A 29 -9.03 -5.96 6.19
CA ARG A 29 -9.86 -6.39 7.32
C ARG A 29 -11.33 -6.06 7.09
N ARG A 30 -11.64 -4.88 6.53
CA ARG A 30 -13.01 -4.49 6.20
C ARG A 30 -13.61 -5.44 5.16
N MET A 31 -12.89 -5.71 4.07
CA MET A 31 -13.29 -6.65 3.02
C MET A 31 -13.56 -8.06 3.58
N LEU A 32 -12.72 -8.55 4.49
CA LEU A 32 -12.88 -9.87 5.11
C LEU A 32 -14.04 -9.95 6.11
N VAL A 33 -14.32 -8.86 6.83
CA VAL A 33 -15.52 -8.78 7.69
C VAL A 33 -16.78 -8.71 6.83
N ASP A 34 -16.77 -7.94 5.75
CA ASP A 34 -17.90 -7.82 4.83
C ASP A 34 -18.18 -9.12 4.06
N SER A 35 -17.20 -10.04 3.94
CA SER A 35 -17.40 -11.37 3.35
C SER A 35 -18.09 -12.39 4.28
N GLY A 36 -18.36 -12.02 5.53
CA GLY A 36 -19.10 -12.84 6.49
C GLY A 36 -18.25 -13.77 7.35
N ILE A 37 -16.92 -13.61 7.36
CA ILE A 37 -16.04 -14.37 8.26
C ILE A 37 -16.16 -13.80 9.69
N CYS A 38 -16.64 -14.62 10.62
CA CYS A 38 -16.92 -14.19 12.00
C CYS A 38 -15.87 -14.62 13.04
N LYS A 39 -14.95 -15.54 12.69
CA LYS A 39 -13.95 -16.05 13.63
C LYS A 39 -12.63 -15.29 13.47
N SER A 40 -12.09 -14.77 14.58
CA SER A 40 -10.84 -13.98 14.58
C SER A 40 -9.62 -14.73 14.06
N GLY A 41 -9.50 -16.03 14.32
CA GLY A 41 -8.44 -16.87 13.76
C GLY A 41 -8.50 -16.95 12.23
N GLU A 42 -9.69 -17.22 11.68
CA GLU A 42 -9.92 -17.31 10.23
C GLU A 42 -9.69 -15.95 9.55
N LEU A 43 -10.07 -14.84 10.18
CA LEU A 43 -9.79 -13.48 9.70
C LEU A 43 -8.29 -13.20 9.60
N ASN A 44 -7.52 -13.58 10.62
CA ASN A 44 -6.07 -13.38 10.62
C ASN A 44 -5.39 -14.22 9.54
N GLU A 45 -5.75 -15.49 9.41
CA GLU A 45 -5.23 -16.37 8.36
C GLU A 45 -5.58 -15.88 6.95
N ALA A 46 -6.82 -15.39 6.75
CA ALA A 46 -7.23 -14.81 5.49
C ALA A 46 -6.49 -13.51 5.18
N ALA A 47 -6.29 -12.63 6.16
CA ALA A 47 -5.58 -11.36 5.98
C ALA A 47 -4.12 -11.56 5.54
N LEU A 48 -3.43 -12.60 6.05
CA LEU A 48 -2.06 -12.92 5.67
C LEU A 48 -1.88 -13.12 4.16
N LYS A 49 -2.92 -13.55 3.44
CA LYS A 49 -2.86 -13.71 1.98
C LYS A 49 -2.70 -12.38 1.24
N PHE A 50 -3.02 -11.26 1.89
CA PHE A 50 -2.99 -9.93 1.29
C PHE A 50 -1.86 -9.05 1.85
N VAL A 51 -1.45 -9.25 3.11
CA VAL A 51 -0.51 -8.33 3.79
C VAL A 51 0.95 -8.80 3.75
N THR A 52 1.27 -9.85 2.98
CA THR A 52 2.67 -10.24 2.78
C THR A 52 3.34 -9.36 1.73
N ALA A 53 4.67 -9.20 1.83
CA ALA A 53 5.43 -8.45 0.84
C ALA A 53 5.25 -8.99 -0.59
N GLU A 54 5.14 -10.32 -0.75
CA GLU A 54 4.85 -10.93 -2.05
C GLU A 54 3.46 -10.55 -2.57
N ALA A 55 2.44 -10.61 -1.71
CA ALA A 55 1.08 -10.21 -2.08
C ALA A 55 1.02 -8.73 -2.47
N GLN A 56 1.61 -7.84 -1.67
CA GLN A 56 1.67 -6.39 -1.94
C GLN A 56 2.48 -6.08 -3.20
N ALA A 57 3.57 -6.80 -3.47
CA ALA A 57 4.31 -6.67 -4.73
C ALA A 57 3.46 -7.10 -5.94
N ASN A 58 2.68 -8.17 -5.82
CA ASN A 58 1.71 -8.58 -6.85
C ASN A 58 0.63 -7.51 -7.07
N MET A 59 0.05 -6.98 -5.99
CA MET A 59 -0.92 -5.88 -6.05
C MET A 59 -0.34 -4.65 -6.74
N MET A 60 0.90 -4.27 -6.42
CA MET A 60 1.60 -3.18 -7.08
C MET A 60 1.71 -3.41 -8.58
N ARG A 61 2.13 -4.60 -9.01
CA ARG A 61 2.22 -4.94 -10.45
C ARG A 61 0.89 -4.73 -11.19
N LYS A 62 -0.25 -5.01 -10.53
CA LYS A 62 -1.59 -4.78 -11.10
C LYS A 62 -1.90 -3.30 -11.31
N ILE A 63 -1.58 -2.46 -10.32
CA ILE A 63 -1.95 -1.03 -10.35
C ILE A 63 -0.86 -0.10 -10.92
N GLU A 64 0.36 -0.58 -11.15
CA GLU A 64 1.48 0.21 -11.68
C GLU A 64 1.16 0.95 -13.00
N PRO A 65 0.42 0.35 -13.95
CA PRO A 65 -0.02 1.05 -15.16
C PRO A 65 -1.02 2.19 -14.90
N MET A 66 -1.74 2.13 -13.76
CA MET A 66 -2.75 3.11 -13.39
C MET A 66 -2.17 4.32 -12.67
N LEU A 67 -0.93 4.24 -12.16
CA LEU A 67 -0.32 5.31 -11.37
C LEU A 67 -0.17 6.60 -12.17
N LEU A 68 -0.58 7.70 -11.54
CA LEU A 68 -0.28 9.06 -11.96
C LEU A 68 1.20 9.38 -11.70
N GLU A 69 1.69 10.47 -12.30
CA GLU A 69 3.12 10.81 -12.23
C GLU A 69 3.62 10.99 -10.79
N ASP A 70 2.89 11.76 -9.97
CA ASP A 70 3.28 12.00 -8.57
C ASP A 70 3.30 10.70 -7.73
N GLU A 71 2.33 9.81 -7.95
CA GLU A 71 2.25 8.50 -7.30
C GLU A 71 3.42 7.62 -7.73
N ARG A 72 3.76 7.63 -9.02
CA ARG A 72 4.89 6.88 -9.59
C ARG A 72 6.22 7.35 -9.03
N GLU A 73 6.38 8.64 -8.80
CA GLU A 73 7.60 9.20 -8.20
C GLU A 73 7.74 8.81 -6.72
N VAL A 74 6.64 8.79 -5.95
CA VAL A 74 6.63 8.26 -4.58
C VAL A 74 6.98 6.77 -4.58
N TYR A 75 6.36 5.99 -5.47
CA TYR A 75 6.65 4.56 -5.62
C TYR A 75 8.14 4.31 -5.88
N LYS A 76 8.73 4.96 -6.89
CA LYS A 76 10.16 4.80 -7.22
C LYS A 76 11.07 5.20 -6.05
N ARG A 77 10.76 6.29 -5.36
CA ARG A 77 11.57 6.77 -4.23
C ARG A 77 11.54 5.78 -3.07
N ALA A 78 10.36 5.25 -2.74
CA ALA A 78 10.18 4.27 -1.69
C ALA A 78 10.83 2.92 -2.03
N ALA A 79 10.60 2.41 -3.24
CA ALA A 79 11.16 1.13 -3.70
C ALA A 79 12.70 1.15 -3.76
N ASN A 80 13.32 2.32 -3.97
CA ASN A 80 14.77 2.47 -3.99
C ASN A 80 15.37 2.92 -2.65
N SER A 81 14.58 3.05 -1.59
CA SER A 81 15.09 3.45 -0.28
C SER A 81 15.86 2.29 0.38
N GLY A 82 17.19 2.40 0.43
CA GLY A 82 18.10 1.33 0.88
C GLY A 82 18.12 1.04 2.38
N HIS A 83 17.18 1.57 3.17
CA HIS A 83 17.23 1.55 4.64
C HIS A 83 16.26 0.58 5.32
N LEU A 84 15.55 -0.24 4.54
CA LEU A 84 14.51 -1.11 5.08
C LEU A 84 15.08 -2.52 5.33
N ASN A 85 15.17 -2.89 6.61
CA ASN A 85 15.70 -4.18 7.04
C ASN A 85 14.86 -5.32 6.45
N LYS A 86 15.45 -6.04 5.49
CA LYS A 86 14.81 -7.14 4.78
C LYS A 86 14.41 -8.29 5.74
N PRO A 87 13.16 -8.75 5.73
CA PRO A 87 12.78 -10.02 6.36
C PRO A 87 13.48 -11.20 5.67
N ARG A 88 13.95 -12.18 6.46
CA ARG A 88 14.77 -13.31 5.96
C ARG A 88 14.12 -14.15 4.83
N HIS A 89 12.79 -14.08 4.70
CA HIS A 89 11.98 -14.92 3.81
C HIS A 89 11.42 -14.23 2.57
N ALA A 90 11.45 -12.89 2.47
CA ALA A 90 10.96 -12.17 1.29
C ALA A 90 12.05 -12.01 0.23
N SER A 91 11.71 -11.97 -1.07
CA SER A 91 12.68 -11.55 -2.08
C SER A 91 13.00 -10.06 -1.89
N ALA A 92 14.24 -9.64 -2.20
CA ALA A 92 14.61 -8.22 -2.08
C ALA A 92 13.86 -7.34 -3.10
N ALA A 93 13.34 -7.92 -4.18
CA ALA A 93 12.52 -7.21 -5.15
C ALA A 93 11.09 -7.00 -4.64
N ASP A 94 10.46 -8.06 -4.10
CA ASP A 94 9.09 -7.97 -3.59
C ASP A 94 9.01 -7.04 -2.38
N TYR A 95 10.00 -7.08 -1.49
CA TYR A 95 10.03 -6.17 -0.34
C TYR A 95 10.11 -4.69 -0.75
N ARG A 96 10.91 -4.38 -1.79
CA ARG A 96 11.01 -3.01 -2.34
C ARG A 96 9.71 -2.59 -3.02
N ALA A 97 9.10 -3.48 -3.80
CA ALA A 97 7.82 -3.21 -4.45
C ALA A 97 6.68 -3.02 -3.41
N ALA A 98 6.63 -3.86 -2.38
CA ALA A 98 5.69 -3.77 -1.26
C ALA A 98 5.81 -2.44 -0.51
N THR A 99 7.04 -2.04 -0.16
CA THR A 99 7.28 -0.72 0.45
C THR A 99 6.79 0.41 -0.45
N GLY A 100 7.07 0.29 -1.76
CA GLY A 100 6.61 1.26 -2.75
C GLY A 100 5.08 1.37 -2.79
N PHE A 101 4.39 0.23 -2.79
CA PHE A 101 2.93 0.15 -2.71
C PHE A 101 2.40 0.84 -1.45
N GLU A 102 2.93 0.49 -0.29
CA GLU A 102 2.55 1.10 0.99
C GLU A 102 2.77 2.62 0.97
N ALA A 103 3.89 3.10 0.41
CA ALA A 103 4.16 4.54 0.34
C ALA A 103 3.16 5.30 -0.55
N VAL A 104 2.72 4.71 -1.67
CA VAL A 104 1.67 5.30 -2.52
C VAL A 104 0.35 5.38 -1.77
N ILE A 105 -0.06 4.29 -1.13
CA ILE A 105 -1.28 4.24 -0.33
C ILE A 105 -1.23 5.26 0.82
N GLY A 106 -0.09 5.35 1.51
CA GLY A 106 0.11 6.32 2.58
C GLY A 106 0.13 7.76 2.09
N MET A 107 0.65 8.04 0.90
CA MET A 107 0.58 9.38 0.29
C MET A 107 -0.88 9.80 0.09
N LEU A 108 -1.69 8.94 -0.53
CA LEU A 108 -3.10 9.23 -0.80
C LEU A 108 -3.91 9.41 0.49
N GLU A 109 -3.67 8.56 1.49
CA GLU A 109 -4.27 8.71 2.82
C GLU A 109 -3.85 10.04 3.47
N TRP A 110 -2.57 10.41 3.40
CA TRP A 110 -2.05 11.64 4.01
C TRP A 110 -2.59 12.92 3.37
N ILE A 111 -2.72 12.96 2.04
CA ILE A 111 -3.31 14.11 1.33
C ILE A 111 -4.85 14.11 1.41
N GLY A 112 -5.46 13.04 1.92
CA GLY A 112 -6.91 12.90 2.05
C GLY A 112 -7.64 12.62 0.74
N ASP A 113 -6.97 12.05 -0.26
CA ASP A 113 -7.59 11.69 -1.54
C ASP A 113 -8.21 10.29 -1.49
N GLY A 114 -9.34 10.20 -0.79
CA GLY A 114 -10.05 8.94 -0.57
C GLY A 114 -10.62 8.31 -1.85
N GLU A 115 -11.04 9.12 -2.82
CA GLU A 115 -11.58 8.62 -4.09
C GLU A 115 -10.49 7.90 -4.89
N ARG A 116 -9.31 8.53 -5.02
CA ARG A 116 -8.18 7.91 -5.71
C ARG A 116 -7.66 6.68 -4.99
N LEU A 117 -7.63 6.73 -3.66
CA LEU A 117 -7.23 5.60 -2.81
C LEU A 117 -8.14 4.38 -3.04
N ASP A 118 -9.46 4.58 -3.05
CA ASP A 118 -10.42 3.51 -3.27
C ASP A 118 -10.31 2.91 -4.68
N VAL A 119 -10.03 3.72 -5.71
CA VAL A 119 -9.77 3.24 -7.07
C VAL A 119 -8.58 2.29 -7.10
N LEU A 120 -7.44 2.68 -6.51
CA LEU A 120 -6.23 1.85 -6.51
C LEU A 120 -6.40 0.59 -5.66
N LEU A 121 -6.99 0.70 -4.47
CA LEU A 121 -7.19 -0.47 -3.61
C LEU A 121 -8.16 -1.48 -4.24
N ARG A 122 -9.24 -1.05 -4.89
CA ARG A 122 -10.14 -1.98 -5.59
C ARG A 122 -9.41 -2.69 -6.73
N ALA A 123 -8.74 -1.94 -7.60
CA ALA A 123 -8.00 -2.52 -8.73
C ALA A 123 -6.87 -3.47 -8.28
N ALA A 124 -6.23 -3.20 -7.15
CA ALA A 124 -5.21 -4.09 -6.58
C ALA A 124 -5.78 -5.46 -6.14
N HIS A 125 -7.03 -5.49 -5.69
CA HIS A 125 -7.70 -6.69 -5.12
C HIS A 125 -8.66 -7.38 -6.10
N GLU A 126 -8.85 -6.85 -7.32
CA GLU A 126 -9.55 -7.55 -8.41
C GLU A 126 -8.75 -8.79 -8.85
N GLU A 127 -9.43 -9.87 -9.25
CA GLU A 127 -8.80 -11.13 -9.68
C GLU A 127 -8.00 -10.98 -10.98
#